data_AF-A0A2W4WDH5-F1
#
_entry.id   AF-A0A2W4WDH5-F1
#
_cell.length_a   1.000
_cell.length_b   1.000
_cell.length_c   1.000
_cell.angle_alpha   90.00
_cell.angle_beta   90.00
_cell.angle_gamma   90.00
#
_symmetry.space_group_name_H-M   'P 1'
#
loop_
_entity.id
_entity.type
_entity.pdbx_description
1 polymer ?
#
loop_
_entity_poly.entity_id
_entity_poly.type
_entity_poly.pdbx_seq_one_letter_code
_entity_poly.pdbx_strand_id
1 'polypeptide(L)'
;MTLAILAEPAPLTVNPDGVVTVGGTRVTLDTLVAVFKQGATAEEIVYRYPSLKLGDVYASIAFYLNHQEDVEVYLQQRQQQAQAARRVNQSRFDPQGLRDRLLSRPVEQ
;
A
#
# COMPACT_ATOMS: atom_id res chain seq x y z
N MET A 1 37.27 10.76 -15.22
CA MET A 1 36.22 9.77 -14.88
C MET A 1 34.93 10.27 -15.50
N THR A 2 34.21 9.44 -16.25
CA THR A 2 32.96 9.82 -16.94
C THR A 2 31.80 9.16 -16.21
N LEU A 3 30.84 9.96 -15.73
CA LEU A 3 29.63 9.45 -15.09
C LEU A 3 28.63 9.03 -16.18
N ALA A 4 28.12 7.80 -16.11
CA ALA A 4 27.05 7.34 -16.98
C ALA A 4 25.69 7.76 -16.42
N ILE A 5 24.89 8.46 -17.23
CA ILE A 5 23.52 8.85 -16.87
C ILE A 5 22.59 7.78 -17.47
N LEU A 6 21.97 6.99 -16.61
CA LEU A 6 21.05 5.91 -16.99
C LEU A 6 19.63 6.26 -16.55
N ALA A 7 18.64 5.94 -17.39
CA ALA A 7 17.24 5.99 -16.99
C ALA A 7 16.86 4.65 -16.35
N GLU A 8 16.56 4.68 -15.05
CA GLU A 8 16.10 3.50 -14.31
C GLU A 8 14.56 3.50 -14.25
N PRO A 9 13.90 2.33 -14.47
CA PRO A 9 12.46 2.24 -14.32
C PRO A 9 12.06 2.44 -12.86
N ALA A 10 10.86 2.98 -12.64
CA ALA A 10 10.32 3.10 -11.28
C ALA A 10 10.29 1.72 -10.61
N PRO A 11 10.67 1.62 -9.31
CA PRO A 11 10.76 0.35 -8.59
C PRO A 11 9.35 -0.11 -8.14
N LEU A 12 8.46 -0.28 -9.11
CA LEU A 12 7.08 -0.64 -8.94
C LEU A 12 6.83 -1.99 -9.63
N THR A 13 6.10 -2.87 -8.95
CA THR A 13 5.76 -4.19 -9.49
C THR A 13 4.30 -4.48 -9.24
N VAL A 14 3.60 -4.97 -10.27
CA VAL A 14 2.22 -5.42 -10.17
C VAL A 14 2.22 -6.88 -9.73
N ASN A 15 1.57 -7.19 -8.62
CA ASN A 15 1.40 -8.57 -8.17
C ASN A 15 0.28 -9.28 -8.98
N PRO A 16 0.12 -10.61 -8.84
CA PRO A 16 -0.91 -11.36 -9.57
C PRO A 16 -2.35 -10.87 -9.32
N ASP A 17 -2.59 -10.22 -8.18
CA ASP A 17 -3.90 -9.65 -7.81
C ASP A 17 -4.10 -8.21 -8.36
N GLY A 18 -3.20 -7.71 -9.21
CA GLY A 18 -3.28 -6.37 -9.79
C GLY A 18 -2.87 -5.24 -8.82
N VAL A 19 -2.21 -5.57 -7.71
CA VAL A 19 -1.74 -4.60 -6.71
C VAL A 19 -0.34 -4.13 -7.03
N VAL A 20 -0.15 -2.82 -7.09
CA VAL A 20 1.16 -2.22 -7.28
C VAL A 20 1.90 -2.19 -5.94
N THR A 21 3.10 -2.73 -5.93
CA THR A 21 4.00 -2.83 -4.78
C THR A 21 5.33 -2.14 -5.06
N VAL A 22 6.00 -1.70 -4.01
CA VAL A 22 7.21 -0.86 -4.08
C VAL A 22 8.46 -1.67 -3.72
N GLY A 23 9.52 -1.54 -4.52
CA GLY A 23 10.86 -2.05 -4.22
C GLY A 23 10.95 -3.56 -4.05
N GLY A 24 10.04 -4.33 -4.68
CA GLY A 24 9.93 -5.78 -4.48
C GLY A 24 9.44 -6.18 -3.08
N THR A 25 8.87 -5.24 -2.32
CA THR A 25 8.32 -5.49 -0.98
C THR A 25 6.81 -5.76 -1.04
N ARG A 26 6.19 -5.99 0.11
CA ARG A 26 4.72 -6.06 0.23
C ARG A 26 4.06 -4.70 0.48
N VAL A 27 4.85 -3.63 0.58
CA VAL A 27 4.29 -2.29 0.77
C VAL A 27 3.70 -1.83 -0.55
N THR A 28 2.41 -1.45 -0.52
CA THR A 28 1.69 -1.06 -1.72
C THR A 28 1.94 0.41 -2.07
N LEU A 29 1.78 0.72 -3.36
CA LEU A 29 1.77 2.10 -3.83
C LEU A 29 0.66 2.91 -3.13
N ASP A 30 -0.50 2.30 -2.87
CA ASP A 30 -1.61 2.92 -2.13
C ASP A 30 -1.16 3.44 -0.76
N THR A 31 -0.38 2.62 -0.05
CA THR A 31 0.10 2.96 1.29
C THR A 31 1.10 4.11 1.23
N LEU A 32 2.08 4.00 0.32
CA LEU A 32 3.12 5.01 0.13
C LEU A 32 2.53 6.37 -0.26
N VAL A 33 1.63 6.40 -1.24
CA VAL A 33 0.98 7.65 -1.67
C VAL A 33 0.10 8.22 -0.57
N ALA A 34 -0.63 7.39 0.17
CA ALA A 34 -1.47 7.86 1.27
C ALA A 34 -0.67 8.56 2.37
N VAL A 35 0.47 7.99 2.79
CA VAL A 35 1.32 8.60 3.83
C VAL A 35 2.06 9.83 3.30
N PHE A 36 2.49 9.81 2.03
CA PHE A 36 3.10 10.97 1.40
C PHE A 36 2.14 12.17 1.33
N LYS A 37 0.87 11.93 0.95
CA LYS A 37 -0.19 12.96 0.94
C LYS A 37 -0.52 13.50 2.35
N GLN A 38 -0.19 12.76 3.40
CA GLN A 38 -0.32 13.22 4.80
C GLN A 38 0.86 14.11 5.23
N GLY A 39 1.84 14.35 4.36
CA GLY A 39 3.01 15.17 4.63
C GLY A 39 4.22 14.40 5.19
N ALA A 40 4.18 13.06 5.20
CA ALA A 40 5.34 12.27 5.60
C ALA A 40 6.48 12.41 4.59
N THR A 41 7.71 12.60 5.06
CA THR A 41 8.90 12.61 4.20
C THR A 41 9.28 11.20 3.78
N ALA A 42 10.11 11.06 2.75
CA ALA A 42 10.60 9.75 2.31
C ALA A 42 11.34 8.99 3.43
N GLU A 43 12.12 9.69 4.25
CA GLU A 43 12.81 9.14 5.41
C GLU A 43 11.82 8.62 6.46
N GLU A 44 10.77 9.39 6.73
CA GLU A 44 9.74 8.97 7.69
C GLU A 44 8.97 7.75 7.18
N ILE A 45 8.73 7.67 5.86
CA ILE A 45 8.11 6.50 5.23
C ILE A 45 9.00 5.27 5.40
N VAL A 46 10.31 5.37 5.15
CA VAL A 46 11.25 4.25 5.39
C VAL A 46 11.32 3.88 6.87
N TYR A 47 11.29 4.86 7.77
CA TYR A 47 11.25 4.61 9.21
C TYR A 47 10.00 3.81 9.62
N ARG A 48 8.83 4.16 9.07
CA ARG A 48 7.56 3.43 9.30
C ARG A 48 7.51 2.07 8.61
N TYR A 49 8.22 1.91 7.50
CA TYR A 49 8.26 0.68 6.69
C TYR A 49 9.71 0.24 6.40
N PRO A 50 10.40 -0.38 7.37
CA PRO A 50 11.83 -0.70 7.26
C PRO A 50 12.21 -1.67 6.13
N SER A 51 11.24 -2.33 5.50
CA SER A 51 11.48 -3.16 4.32
C SER A 51 11.78 -2.33 3.05
N LEU A 52 11.42 -1.04 3.03
CA LEU A 52 11.66 -0.15 1.91
C LEU A 52 13.08 0.39 1.92
N LYS A 53 13.65 0.54 0.72
CA LYS A 53 14.89 1.31 0.54
C LYS A 53 14.56 2.76 0.27
N LEU A 54 15.36 3.68 0.81
CA LEU A 54 15.13 5.11 0.66
C LEU A 54 15.12 5.56 -0.81
N GLY A 55 16.04 5.04 -1.63
CA GLY A 55 16.05 5.30 -3.08
C GLY A 55 14.77 4.87 -3.77
N ASP A 56 14.22 3.70 -3.40
CA ASP A 56 13.00 3.18 -4.01
C ASP A 56 11.79 4.05 -3.65
N VAL A 57 11.75 4.57 -2.42
CA VAL A 57 10.71 5.51 -1.97
C VAL A 57 10.77 6.81 -2.76
N TYR A 58 11.95 7.40 -2.88
CA TYR A 58 12.13 8.62 -3.67
C TYR A 58 11.75 8.42 -5.15
N ALA A 59 12.19 7.32 -5.77
CA ALA A 59 11.84 7.01 -7.16
C ALA A 59 10.34 6.77 -7.33
N SER A 60 9.68 6.13 -6.37
CA SER A 60 8.23 5.91 -6.39
C SER A 60 7.44 7.20 -6.18
N ILE A 61 7.89 8.10 -5.30
CA ILE A 61 7.31 9.44 -5.14
C ILE A 61 7.47 10.24 -6.43
N ALA A 62 8.66 10.23 -7.05
CA ALA A 62 8.90 10.90 -8.32
C ALA A 62 7.98 10.36 -9.42
N PHE A 63 7.82 9.04 -9.50
CA PHE A 63 6.87 8.42 -10.43
C PHE A 63 5.44 8.91 -10.20
N TYR A 64 4.98 8.92 -8.94
CA TYR A 64 3.66 9.44 -8.56
C TYR A 64 3.48 10.90 -8.97
N LEU A 65 4.45 11.77 -8.66
CA LEU A 65 4.38 13.19 -8.99
C LEU A 65 4.35 13.45 -10.50
N ASN A 66 5.00 12.60 -11.30
CA ASN A 66 5.00 12.72 -12.76
C ASN A 66 3.75 12.11 -13.42
N HIS A 67 3.01 11.24 -12.74
CA HIS A 67 1.85 10.50 -13.27
C HIS A 67 0.66 10.55 -12.32
N GLN A 68 0.41 11.71 -11.70
CA GLN A 68 -0.57 11.82 -10.62
C GLN A 68 -1.98 11.39 -11.06
N GLU A 69 -2.42 11.80 -12.25
CA GLU A 69 -3.76 11.46 -12.75
C GLU A 69 -3.95 9.94 -12.86
N ASP A 70 -3.05 9.25 -13.53
CA ASP A 70 -3.10 7.79 -13.70
C ASP A 70 -3.08 7.05 -12.36
N VAL A 71 -2.20 7.47 -11.44
CA VAL A 71 -2.09 6.86 -10.13
C VAL A 71 -3.34 7.13 -9.29
N GLU A 72 -3.89 8.33 -9.30
CA GLU A 72 -5.14 8.62 -8.57
C GLU A 72 -6.32 7.82 -9.12
N VAL A 73 -6.43 7.64 -10.43
CA VAL A 73 -7.45 6.77 -11.05
C VAL A 73 -7.29 5.33 -10.56
N TYR A 74 -6.06 4.81 -10.56
CA TYR A 74 -5.74 3.49 -10.01
C TYR A 74 -6.17 3.36 -8.54
N LEU A 75 -5.79 4.33 -7.69
CA LEU A 75 -6.11 4.33 -6.27
C LEU A 75 -7.61 4.39 -5.99
N GLN A 76 -8.36 5.16 -6.79
CA GLN A 76 -9.82 5.20 -6.69
C GLN A 76 -10.46 3.85 -7.01
N GLN A 77 -10.04 3.18 -8.09
CA GLN A 77 -10.54 1.85 -8.44
C GLN A 77 -10.25 0.83 -7.32
N ARG A 78 -9.05 0.86 -6.75
CA ARG A 78 -8.65 0.03 -5.61
C ARG A 78 -9.51 0.27 -4.38
N GLN A 79 -9.80 1.53 -4.07
CA GLN A 79 -10.66 1.88 -2.95
C GLN A 79 -12.09 1.35 -3.15
N GLN A 80 -12.65 1.46 -4.35
CA GLN A 80 -13.98 0.94 -4.67
C GLN A 80 -14.05 -0.59 -4.52
N GLN A 81 -13.04 -1.31 -5.03
CA GLN A 81 -12.93 -2.76 -4.88
C GLN A 81 -12.86 -3.18 -3.41
N ALA A 82 -12.02 -2.49 -2.62
CA ALA A 82 -11.90 -2.75 -1.19
C ALA A 82 -13.21 -2.48 -0.43
N GLN A 83 -13.95 -1.43 -0.79
CA GLN A 83 -15.26 -1.15 -0.19
C GLN A 83 -16.30 -2.22 -0.57
N ALA A 84 -16.35 -2.64 -1.84
CA ALA A 84 -17.25 -3.71 -2.28
C ALA A 84 -16.97 -5.03 -1.55
N ALA A 85 -15.69 -5.42 -1.44
CA ALA A 85 -15.29 -6.61 -0.71
C ALA A 85 -15.67 -6.53 0.79
N ARG A 86 -15.47 -5.36 1.42
CA ARG A 86 -15.88 -5.13 2.82
C ARG A 86 -17.39 -5.30 3.01
N ARG A 87 -18.22 -4.75 2.11
CA ARG A 87 -19.68 -4.88 2.17
C ARG A 87 -20.11 -6.35 2.05
N VAL A 88 -19.57 -7.09 1.08
CA VAL A 88 -19.88 -8.52 0.91
C VAL A 88 -19.47 -9.34 2.13
N ASN A 89 -18.29 -9.06 2.70
CA ASN A 89 -17.82 -9.78 3.89
C ASN A 89 -18.66 -9.46 5.13
N GLN A 90 -19.04 -8.19 5.34
CA GLN A 90 -19.91 -7.80 6.46
C GLN A 90 -21.31 -8.40 6.34
N SER A 91 -21.86 -8.54 5.13
CA SER A 91 -23.14 -9.23 4.91
C SER A 91 -23.06 -10.74 5.16
N ARG A 92 -21.87 -11.34 5.08
CA ARG A 92 -21.65 -12.79 5.26
C ARG A 92 -21.22 -13.16 6.68
N PHE A 93 -20.59 -12.25 7.41
CA PHE A 93 -20.09 -12.48 8.75
C PHE A 93 -20.63 -11.40 9.68
N ASP A 94 -21.48 -11.79 10.64
CA ASP A 94 -21.90 -10.91 11.73
C ASP A 94 -20.75 -10.74 12.75
N PRO A 95 -20.10 -9.56 12.83
CA PRO A 95 -19.01 -9.34 13.76
C PRO A 95 -19.46 -9.34 15.23
N GLN A 96 -20.75 -9.11 15.52
CA GLN A 96 -21.27 -9.16 16.90
C GLN A 96 -21.28 -10.59 17.41
N GLY A 97 -21.81 -11.54 16.62
CA GLY A 97 -21.80 -12.96 16.96
C GLY A 97 -20.39 -13.55 17.11
N LEU A 98 -19.38 -13.03 16.37
CA LEU A 98 -17.99 -13.45 16.55
C LEU A 98 -17.39 -12.92 17.86
N ARG A 99 -17.65 -11.66 18.21
CA ARG A 99 -17.17 -11.05 19.45
C ARG A 99 -17.75 -11.77 20.67
N ASP A 100 -19.06 -12.04 20.68
CA ASP A 100 -19.70 -12.77 21.77
C ASP A 100 -19.14 -14.19 21.92
N ARG A 101 -18.86 -14.88 20.81
CA ARG A 101 -18.19 -16.20 20.83
C ARG A 101 -16.77 -16.14 21.40
N LEU A 102 -16.01 -15.09 21.09
CA LEU A 102 -14.65 -14.92 21.61
C LEU A 102 -14.63 -14.55 23.10
N LEU A 103 -15.58 -13.75 23.56
CA LEU A 103 -15.73 -13.38 24.98
C LEU A 103 -16.29 -14.52 25.83
N SER A 104 -17.11 -15.38 25.23
CA SER A 104 -17.69 -16.57 25.89
C SER A 104 -16.75 -17.77 25.86
N ARG A 105 -15.60 -17.68 25.17
CA ARG A 105 -14.61 -18.76 25.14
C ARG A 105 -13.94 -18.83 26.51
N PRO A 106 -14.07 -19.93 27.26
CA PRO A 106 -13.28 -20.10 28.47
C PRO A 106 -11.80 -20.06 28.08
N VAL A 107 -11.01 -19.25 28.78
CA VAL A 107 -9.56 -19.37 28.75
C VAL A 107 -9.23 -20.74 29.33
N GLU A 108 -8.91 -21.70 28.47
CA GLU A 108 -8.25 -22.94 28.92
C GLU A 108 -6.94 -22.52 29.58
N GLN A 109 -6.82 -22.81 30.88
CA GLN A 109 -5.60 -22.67 31.67
C GLN A 109 -4.67 -23.84 31.42
#